data_AF-A0A0B6XV93-F1
#
_entry.id   AF-A0A0B6XV93-F1
#
_cell.length_a   1.000
_cell.length_b   1.000
_cell.length_c   1.000
_cell.angle_alpha   90.00
_cell.angle_beta   90.00
_cell.angle_gamma   90.00
#
_symmetry.space_group_name_H-M   'P 1'
#
loop_
_entity.id
_entity.type
_entity.pdbx_description
1 polymer ?
#
loop_
_entity_poly.entity_id
_entity_poly.type
_entity_poly.pdbx_seq_one_letter_code
_entity_poly.pdbx_strand_id
1 'polypeptide(L)'
;AGDDKEWKETARWIKFEEDVEEGGERWSKPHVATLSLHSLFELRCSLLQGTCMLEMDASSIEQIADMILDNMIAAKQLEEHLRDQIRNTILCRHRHQNEKRRH
;
A
#
# COMPACT_ATOMS: atom_id res chain seq x y z
N ALA A 1 -21.15 -5.79 15.14
CA ALA A 1 -20.74 -5.93 13.73
C ALA A 1 -19.57 -4.97 13.56
N GLY A 2 -18.35 -5.47 13.72
CA GLY A 2 -17.16 -4.61 13.73
C GLY A 2 -16.85 -4.13 12.31
N ASP A 3 -16.46 -2.87 12.18
CA ASP A 3 -15.93 -2.30 10.93
C ASP A 3 -14.90 -3.25 10.32
N ASP A 4 -15.25 -3.94 9.24
CA ASP A 4 -14.28 -4.68 8.43
C ASP A 4 -13.33 -3.65 7.82
N LYS A 5 -12.11 -3.55 8.38
CA LYS A 5 -11.04 -2.73 7.84
C LYS A 5 -10.74 -3.21 6.41
N GLU A 6 -10.79 -2.29 5.45
CA GLU A 6 -10.51 -2.54 4.04
C GLU A 6 -9.49 -1.52 3.51
N TRP A 7 -8.67 -1.93 2.54
CA TRP A 7 -7.85 -1.02 1.75
C TRP A 7 -8.73 -0.33 0.72
N LYS A 8 -8.63 0.99 0.61
CA LYS A 8 -9.39 1.80 -0.34
C LYS A 8 -8.43 2.45 -1.32
N GLU A 9 -8.71 2.31 -2.60
CA GLU A 9 -8.01 3.04 -3.64
C GLU A 9 -8.23 4.56 -3.47
N THR A 10 -7.15 5.33 -3.45
CA THR A 10 -7.19 6.80 -3.27
C THR A 10 -6.65 7.57 -4.48
N ALA A 11 -5.75 6.99 -5.26
CA ALA A 11 -5.14 7.62 -6.43
C ALA A 11 -4.61 6.55 -7.41
N ARG A 12 -4.36 6.95 -8.67
CA ARG A 12 -3.70 6.12 -9.70
C ARG A 12 -2.81 6.94 -10.62
N TRP A 13 -1.81 6.29 -11.23
CA TRP A 13 -0.88 6.93 -12.17
C TRP A 13 -0.82 6.18 -13.50
N ILE A 14 -1.13 6.88 -14.59
CA ILE A 14 -0.85 6.46 -15.98
C ILE A 14 -0.31 7.67 -16.74
N LYS A 15 1.01 7.93 -16.59
CA LYS A 15 1.70 9.18 -16.96
C LYS A 15 1.23 10.42 -16.17
N PHE A 16 -0.07 10.57 -15.99
CA PHE A 16 -0.73 11.58 -15.17
C PHE A 16 -1.33 10.95 -13.92
N GLU A 17 -1.48 11.76 -12.87
CA GLU A 17 -2.13 11.42 -11.61
C GLU A 17 -3.63 11.70 -11.69
N GLU A 18 -4.43 10.80 -11.12
CA GLU A 18 -5.87 10.99 -10.86
C GLU A 18 -6.15 10.55 -9.43
N ASP A 19 -6.91 11.35 -8.70
CA ASP A 19 -7.30 11.12 -7.31
C ASP A 19 -8.77 10.72 -7.22
N VAL A 20 -9.11 9.99 -6.16
CA VAL A 20 -10.49 9.77 -5.77
C VAL A 20 -11.01 11.00 -5.03
N GLU A 21 -11.99 11.69 -5.60
CA GLU A 21 -12.60 12.89 -5.02
C GLU A 21 -13.36 12.59 -3.72
N GLU A 22 -13.58 13.61 -2.88
CA GLU A 22 -14.37 13.50 -1.64
C GLU A 22 -15.74 12.84 -1.91
N GLY A 23 -16.11 11.85 -1.09
CA GLY A 23 -17.29 11.00 -1.30
C GLY A 23 -17.03 9.73 -2.11
N GLY A 24 -15.87 9.64 -2.78
CA GLY A 24 -15.37 8.42 -3.40
C GLY A 24 -16.21 7.92 -4.56
N GLU A 25 -16.85 8.82 -5.32
CA GLU A 25 -17.69 8.45 -6.47
C GLU A 25 -17.03 8.76 -7.82
N ARG A 26 -15.97 9.58 -7.82
CA ARG A 26 -15.40 10.13 -9.03
C ARG A 26 -13.87 10.22 -8.98
N TRP A 27 -13.24 9.98 -10.13
CA TRP A 27 -11.84 10.31 -10.40
C TRP A 27 -11.72 11.80 -10.78
N SER A 28 -10.70 12.45 -10.24
CA SER A 28 -10.30 13.81 -10.64
C SER A 28 -9.84 13.82 -12.11
N LYS A 29 -9.61 15.02 -12.67
CA LYS A 29 -9.04 15.13 -14.02
C LYS A 29 -7.54 14.74 -13.97
N PRO A 30 -7.02 14.04 -15.00
CA PRO A 30 -5.61 13.70 -15.05
C PRO A 30 -4.75 14.97 -15.01
N HIS A 31 -3.75 14.99 -14.14
CA HIS A 31 -2.87 16.13 -13.94
C HIS A 31 -1.41 15.69 -13.71
N VAL A 32 -0.48 16.66 -13.79
CA VAL A 32 0.93 16.41 -13.51
C VAL A 32 1.13 16.45 -11.99
N ALA A 33 1.60 15.34 -11.43
CA ALA A 33 1.90 15.21 -10.01
C ALA A 33 2.87 16.28 -9.52
N THR A 34 2.59 16.87 -8.36
CA THR A 34 3.56 17.71 -7.64
C THR A 34 3.82 17.11 -6.27
N LEU A 35 5.08 16.84 -5.97
CA LEU A 35 5.48 16.22 -4.71
C LEU A 35 6.02 17.27 -3.74
N SER A 36 5.72 17.10 -2.46
CA SER A 36 6.37 17.88 -1.42
C SER A 36 7.85 17.50 -1.32
N LEU A 37 8.72 18.48 -1.05
CA LEU A 37 10.14 18.19 -0.80
C LEU A 37 10.32 17.30 0.45
N HIS A 38 9.46 17.48 1.44
CA HIS A 38 9.49 16.70 2.68
C HIS A 38 9.27 15.20 2.41
N SER A 39 8.21 14.85 1.69
CA SER A 39 7.91 13.45 1.34
C SER A 39 9.00 12.81 0.48
N LEU A 40 9.70 13.58 -0.35
CA LEU A 40 10.86 13.08 -1.09
C LEU A 40 12.04 12.72 -0.17
N PHE A 41 12.29 13.50 0.89
CA PHE A 41 13.31 13.16 1.87
C PHE A 41 12.93 11.94 2.71
N GLU A 42 11.67 11.84 3.12
CA GLU A 42 11.18 10.65 3.83
C GLU A 42 11.31 9.40 2.96
N LEU A 43 10.87 9.46 1.69
CA LEU A 43 11.02 8.35 0.75
C LEU A 43 12.49 7.94 0.57
N ARG A 44 13.41 8.90 0.45
CA ARG A 44 14.85 8.61 0.37
C ARG A 44 15.32 7.85 1.62
N CYS A 45 14.91 8.28 2.81
CA CYS A 45 15.25 7.60 4.05
C CYS A 45 14.66 6.18 4.10
N SER A 46 13.39 6.01 3.71
CA SER A 46 12.73 4.70 3.64
C SER A 46 13.44 3.74 2.68
N LEU A 47 13.93 4.20 1.54
CA LEU A 47 14.69 3.35 0.61
C LEU A 47 16.10 2.99 1.12
N LEU A 48 16.74 3.88 1.87
CA LEU A 48 18.08 3.63 2.41
C LEU A 48 18.08 2.71 3.64
N GLN A 49 17.01 2.76 4.44
CA GLN A 49 16.92 2.06 5.72
C GLN A 49 15.90 0.93 5.71
N GLY A 50 14.94 0.92 4.79
CA GLY A 50 13.86 -0.07 4.74
C GLY A 50 14.28 -1.39 4.12
N THR A 51 13.38 -2.37 4.22
CA THR A 51 13.51 -3.68 3.57
C THR A 51 13.39 -3.54 2.05
N CYS A 52 14.37 -4.05 1.31
CA CYS A 52 14.35 -4.13 -0.14
C CYS A 52 14.61 -5.58 -0.59
N MET A 53 13.61 -6.20 -1.22
CA MET A 53 13.68 -7.57 -1.71
C MET A 53 13.42 -7.58 -3.22
N LEU A 54 14.50 -7.70 -4.00
CA LEU A 54 14.44 -7.78 -5.46
C LEU A 54 14.39 -9.24 -5.90
N GLU A 55 13.77 -9.49 -7.06
CA GLU A 55 13.65 -10.84 -7.64
C GLU A 55 13.02 -11.85 -6.68
N MET A 56 12.07 -11.37 -5.87
CA MET A 56 11.32 -12.20 -4.92
C MET A 56 10.55 -13.30 -5.66
N ASP A 57 10.77 -14.55 -5.27
CA ASP A 57 10.03 -15.71 -5.78
C ASP A 57 8.70 -15.86 -5.03
N ALA A 58 7.74 -15.02 -5.39
CA ALA A 58 6.39 -15.04 -4.83
C ALA A 58 5.35 -14.82 -5.92
N SER A 59 4.23 -15.54 -5.80
CA SER A 59 3.14 -15.57 -6.78
C SER A 59 1.81 -15.05 -6.24
N SER A 60 1.74 -14.76 -4.93
CA SER A 60 0.54 -14.25 -4.26
C SER A 60 0.88 -13.20 -3.20
N ILE A 61 -0.11 -12.39 -2.83
CA ILE A 61 0.04 -11.36 -1.80
C ILE A 61 0.33 -11.97 -0.42
N GLU A 62 -0.16 -13.17 -0.13
CA GLU A 62 0.13 -13.92 1.09
C GLU A 62 1.61 -14.28 1.15
N GLN A 63 2.15 -14.84 0.06
CA GLN A 63 3.58 -15.18 -0.03
C GLN A 63 4.45 -13.93 0.11
N ILE A 64 4.09 -12.85 -0.58
CA ILE A 64 4.81 -11.57 -0.47
C ILE A 64 4.78 -11.04 0.97
N ALA A 65 3.60 -11.03 1.60
CA ALA A 65 3.44 -10.54 2.97
C ALA A 65 4.29 -11.35 3.96
N ASP A 66 4.24 -12.68 3.88
CA ASP A 66 5.03 -13.55 4.75
C ASP A 66 6.54 -13.31 4.57
N MET A 67 7.02 -13.28 3.32
CA MET A 67 8.45 -13.06 3.03
C MET A 67 8.96 -11.70 3.50
N ILE A 68 8.18 -10.62 3.28
CA ILE A 68 8.55 -9.27 3.73
C ILE A 68 8.58 -9.22 5.26
N LEU A 69 7.57 -9.75 5.94
CA LEU A 69 7.48 -9.70 7.40
C LEU A 69 8.61 -10.49 8.06
N ASP A 70 8.93 -11.66 7.54
CA ASP A 70 10.02 -12.49 8.05
C ASP A 70 11.37 -11.78 7.86
N ASN A 71 11.58 -11.10 6.72
CA ASN A 71 12.78 -10.29 6.48
C ASN A 71 12.85 -9.08 7.43
N MET A 72 11.75 -8.35 7.63
CA MET A 72 11.69 -7.19 8.52
C MET A 72 11.98 -7.57 9.97
N ILE A 73 11.49 -8.72 10.43
CA ILE A 73 11.78 -9.25 11.78
C ILE A 73 13.25 -9.65 11.90
N ALA A 74 13.79 -10.37 10.92
CA ALA A 74 15.20 -10.76 10.90
C ALA A 74 16.14 -9.53 10.88
N ALA A 75 15.75 -8.46 10.18
CA ALA A 75 16.45 -7.19 10.15
C ALA A 75 16.20 -6.29 11.39
N LYS A 76 15.39 -6.75 12.36
CA LYS A 76 14.98 -6.01 13.57
C LYS A 76 14.28 -4.69 13.27
N GLN A 77 13.62 -4.60 12.12
CA GLN A 77 12.79 -3.47 11.70
C GLN A 77 11.34 -3.63 12.16
N LEU A 78 10.94 -4.85 12.51
CA LEU A 78 9.63 -5.18 13.03
C LEU A 78 9.75 -6.07 14.27
N GLU A 79 8.95 -5.78 15.28
CA GLU A 79 8.81 -6.64 16.45
C GLU A 79 7.95 -7.86 16.13
N GLU A 80 8.41 -9.06 16.53
CA GLU A 80 7.77 -10.34 16.18
C GLU A 80 6.29 -10.41 16.62
N HIS A 81 5.95 -9.82 17.76
CA HIS A 81 4.59 -9.83 18.28
C HIS A 81 3.58 -9.04 17.40
N LEU A 82 4.05 -8.16 16.53
CA LEU A 82 3.21 -7.38 15.60
C LEU A 82 2.97 -8.10 14.27
N ARG A 83 3.70 -9.21 14.01
CA ARG A 83 3.68 -9.93 12.73
C ARG A 83 2.26 -10.25 12.27
N ASP A 84 1.48 -10.92 13.11
CA ASP A 84 0.14 -11.40 12.74
C ASP A 84 -0.84 -10.25 12.53
N GLN A 85 -0.75 -9.19 13.33
CA GLN A 85 -1.58 -8.01 13.18
C GLN A 85 -1.32 -7.32 11.83
N ILE A 86 -0.05 -7.13 11.46
CA ILE A 86 0.32 -6.48 10.20
C ILE A 86 -0.02 -7.39 9.02
N ARG A 87 0.24 -8.70 9.12
CA ARG A 87 -0.14 -9.67 8.10
C ARG A 87 -1.64 -9.62 7.81
N ASN A 88 -2.47 -9.66 8.85
CA ASN A 88 -3.92 -9.56 8.70
C ASN A 88 -4.34 -8.23 8.06
N THR A 89 -3.64 -7.15 8.38
CA THR A 89 -3.89 -5.83 7.78
C THR A 89 -3.53 -5.81 6.28
N ILE A 90 -2.38 -6.36 5.88
CA ILE A 90 -1.98 -6.44 4.46
C ILE A 90 -3.02 -7.24 3.65
N LEU A 91 -3.56 -8.29 4.24
CA LEU A 91 -4.52 -9.21 3.62
C LEU A 91 -5.99 -8.77 3.73
N CYS A 92 -6.27 -7.61 4.33
CA CYS A 92 -7.60 -7.01 4.27
C CYS A 92 -8.07 -6.85 2.81
N ARG A 93 -9.39 -6.90 2.58
CA ARG A 93 -9.97 -6.71 1.24
C ARG A 93 -9.49 -5.39 0.63
N HIS A 94 -9.13 -5.42 -0.64
CA HIS A 94 -8.80 -4.24 -1.45
C HIS A 94 -10.03 -3.82 -2.24
N ARG A 95 -10.51 -2.60 -2.01
CA ARG A 95 -11.68 -2.02 -2.65
C ARG A 95 -11.25 -0.98 -3.68
N HIS A 96 -11.53 -1.29 -4.94
CA HIS A 96 -11.25 -0.41 -6.08
C HIS A 96 -12.43 0.48 -6.44
N GLN A 97 -12.17 1.63 -7.05
CA GLN A 97 -13.21 2.59 -7.42
C GLN A 97 -14.22 2.00 -8.43
N ASN A 98 -13.78 1.10 -9.30
CA ASN A 98 -14.62 0.46 -10.32
C ASN A 98 -15.66 -0.50 -9.73
N GLU A 99 -15.46 -1.01 -8.52
CA GLU A 99 -16.40 -1.95 -7.87
C GLU A 99 -17.72 -1.26 -7.49
N LYS A 100 -17.73 0.06 -7.25
CA LYS A 100 -18.97 0.82 -7.01
C LYS A 100 -19.89 0.92 -8.23
N ARG A 101 -19.36 0.81 -9.45
CA ARG A 101 -20.12 1.03 -10.69
C ARG A 101 -20.96 -0.16 -11.14
N ARG A 102 -20.86 -1.31 -10.48
CA ARG A 102 -21.51 -2.58 -10.89
C ARG A 102 -22.90 -2.84 -10.28
N HIS A 103 -23.53 -1.83 -9.69
CA HIS A 103 -24.91 -1.91 -9.17
C HIS A 103 -25.82 -0.93 -9.88
#